data_AF-A0A0C3N4W3-F1
#
_entry.id   AF-A0A0C3N4W3-F1
#
_cell.length_a   1.000
_cell.length_b   1.000
_cell.length_c   1.000
_cell.angle_alpha   90.00
_cell.angle_beta   90.00
_cell.angle_gamma   90.00
#
_symmetry.space_group_name_H-M   'P 1'
#
loop_
_entity.id
_entity.type
_entity.pdbx_description
1 polymer ?
#
loop_
_entity_poly.entity_id
_entity_poly.type
_entity_poly.pdbx_seq_one_letter_code
_entity_poly.pdbx_strand_id
1 'polypeptide(L)'
;MPGPQAAPRVSGSILQGKTTRSSGLPIEDIINDPDAEIKDTDSARKFLDQLYTVHGDPITPEHLSQALFYISQSKTVNSTTRSAIRATAYLVRDLAAPAIAESITKAVSSKLDASVLIAISPHIGKIMSTAEKLETANEQITTLSAEIAKNAGTHDTTAGDTSLELLEATYTANPNQIPLGKRPTQEHAKAHAAIRDRQILIDPDRDHPIFNDSTKRETAIDLIKQAIEAVDRVDGPEIQLKSIARLRNNGVLLELNSQEAAAWIKKVPNRATFLEKLGGTTTIKDRMYSVVIPFLSTVTDLDRPDTLREMETENNIPTGSISQIKWIKDPTKRS
;
A
#
# COMPACT_ATOMS: atom_id res chain seq x y z
N MET A 1 75.64 -43.69 51.96
CA MET A 1 74.21 -43.30 52.01
C MET A 1 73.70 -43.19 50.58
N PRO A 2 72.66 -43.96 50.19
CA PRO A 2 71.99 -43.84 48.90
C PRO A 2 70.74 -42.94 48.98
N GLY A 3 70.17 -42.56 47.82
CA GLY A 3 68.83 -41.97 47.69
C GLY A 3 67.71 -43.00 47.97
N PRO A 4 66.40 -42.71 47.73
CA PRO A 4 65.86 -41.99 46.57
C PRO A 4 65.02 -40.74 47.01
N GLN A 5 64.07 -40.13 46.29
CA GLN A 5 63.38 -40.41 45.01
C GLN A 5 62.86 -39.10 44.35
N ALA A 6 62.10 -39.19 43.25
CA ALA A 6 61.47 -38.06 42.55
C ALA A 6 59.93 -38.13 42.57
N ALA A 7 59.27 -36.97 42.47
CA ALA A 7 57.82 -36.83 42.26
C ALA A 7 57.53 -36.07 40.94
N PRO A 8 56.48 -36.42 40.17
CA PRO A 8 56.23 -35.84 38.85
C PRO A 8 55.44 -34.52 38.88
N ARG A 9 55.70 -33.66 37.90
CA ARG A 9 54.82 -32.53 37.52
C ARG A 9 53.61 -33.05 36.73
N VAL A 10 52.42 -32.48 36.96
CA VAL A 10 51.44 -32.16 35.90
C VAL A 10 50.73 -30.84 36.23
N SER A 11 50.46 -30.06 35.17
CA SER A 11 49.56 -28.90 34.97
C SER A 11 48.59 -28.47 36.10
N GLY A 12 48.20 -27.19 36.19
CA GLY A 12 48.46 -26.05 35.31
C GLY A 12 47.42 -24.94 35.55
N SER A 13 47.80 -23.70 35.25
CA SER A 13 47.00 -22.48 35.44
C SER A 13 45.52 -22.60 35.03
N ILE A 14 44.60 -22.31 35.96
CA ILE A 14 43.34 -21.63 35.63
C ILE A 14 43.30 -20.31 36.42
N LEU A 15 43.18 -19.22 35.68
CA LEU A 15 43.19 -17.85 36.19
C LEU A 15 41.99 -17.57 37.09
N GLN A 16 42.19 -16.78 38.14
CA GLN A 16 41.09 -16.15 38.89
C GLN A 16 40.36 -15.15 37.99
N GLY A 17 39.33 -15.63 37.28
CA GLY A 17 38.34 -14.77 36.63
C GLY A 17 37.56 -14.00 37.70
N LYS A 18 37.54 -12.67 37.60
CA LYS A 18 36.67 -11.82 38.42
C LYS A 18 35.20 -12.00 38.00
N THR A 19 34.54 -13.04 38.51
CA THR A 19 33.09 -13.23 38.31
C THR A 19 32.35 -12.13 39.06
N THR A 20 31.67 -11.27 38.30
CA THR A 20 30.76 -10.25 38.85
C THR A 20 29.42 -10.38 38.13
N ARG A 21 28.33 -10.29 38.90
CA ARG A 21 26.90 -10.46 38.53
C ARG A 21 26.36 -11.91 38.43
N SER A 22 25.22 -12.09 39.08
CA SER A 22 24.37 -13.29 39.25
C SER A 22 25.01 -14.56 39.82
N SER A 23 25.20 -14.57 41.14
CA SER A 23 25.08 -15.78 41.96
C SER A 23 24.15 -15.48 43.14
N GLY A 24 22.96 -16.09 43.16
CA GLY A 24 21.94 -15.84 44.19
C GLY A 24 20.54 -16.32 43.78
N LEU A 25 20.24 -17.58 44.12
CA LEU A 25 18.97 -18.32 43.98
C LEU A 25 18.43 -18.52 42.54
N PRO A 26 17.98 -19.74 42.18
CA PRO A 26 17.24 -19.97 40.95
C PRO A 26 15.83 -19.36 41.04
N ILE A 27 15.24 -19.03 39.90
CA ILE A 27 13.92 -18.38 39.85
C ILE A 27 12.80 -19.24 40.47
N GLU A 28 12.94 -20.56 40.41
CA GLU A 28 12.01 -21.51 41.02
C GLU A 28 12.00 -21.43 42.55
N ASP A 29 13.16 -21.23 43.19
CA ASP A 29 13.24 -21.05 44.66
C ASP A 29 12.63 -19.70 45.10
N ILE A 30 12.67 -18.69 44.23
CA ILE A 30 12.08 -17.36 44.48
C ILE A 30 10.56 -17.39 44.30
N ILE A 31 10.05 -18.14 43.31
CA ILE A 31 8.61 -18.28 43.06
C ILE A 31 7.94 -19.18 44.11
N ASN A 32 8.63 -20.22 44.59
CA ASN A 32 8.11 -21.18 45.56
C ASN A 32 8.45 -20.84 47.03
N ASP A 33 8.89 -19.60 47.31
CA ASP A 33 9.21 -19.16 48.66
C ASP A 33 7.97 -19.29 49.60
N PRO A 34 8.03 -20.14 50.66
CA PRO A 34 6.90 -20.35 51.55
C PRO A 34 6.55 -19.10 52.38
N ASP A 35 7.48 -18.15 52.53
CA ASP A 35 7.30 -16.93 53.30
C ASP A 35 6.89 -15.72 52.43
N ALA A 36 6.82 -15.88 51.10
CA ALA A 36 6.36 -14.83 50.19
C ALA A 36 4.86 -14.52 50.34
N GLU A 37 4.50 -13.23 50.36
CA GLU A 37 3.12 -12.76 50.52
C GLU A 37 2.26 -12.94 49.26
N ILE A 38 2.89 -12.99 48.08
CA ILE A 38 2.24 -13.16 46.77
C ILE A 38 2.73 -14.48 46.16
N LYS A 39 1.81 -15.42 45.93
CA LYS A 39 2.15 -16.82 45.54
C LYS A 39 1.53 -17.26 44.20
N ASP A 40 0.64 -16.45 43.65
CA ASP A 40 -0.16 -16.81 42.47
C ASP A 40 -0.63 -15.54 41.73
N THR A 41 -1.17 -15.73 40.53
CA THR A 41 -1.63 -14.64 39.65
C THR A 41 -2.81 -13.85 40.24
N ASP A 42 -3.69 -14.49 41.02
CA ASP A 42 -4.88 -13.85 41.58
C ASP A 42 -4.55 -13.05 42.84
N SER A 43 -3.64 -13.54 43.70
CA SER A 43 -3.06 -12.75 44.80
C SER A 43 -2.25 -11.56 44.27
N ALA A 44 -1.46 -11.74 43.21
CA ALA A 44 -0.73 -10.66 42.55
C ALA A 44 -1.68 -9.58 41.97
N ARG A 45 -2.74 -10.00 41.26
CA ARG A 45 -3.79 -9.10 40.75
C ARG A 45 -4.44 -8.31 41.88
N LYS A 46 -4.89 -9.00 42.93
CA LYS A 46 -5.57 -8.37 44.08
C LYS A 46 -4.68 -7.34 44.79
N PHE A 47 -3.38 -7.60 44.91
CA PHE A 47 -2.42 -6.67 45.51
C PHE A 47 -2.19 -5.42 44.63
N LEU A 48 -2.07 -5.60 43.31
CA LEU A 48 -1.91 -4.46 42.39
C LEU A 48 -3.17 -3.60 42.30
N ASP A 49 -4.37 -4.22 42.26
CA ASP A 49 -5.64 -3.49 42.21
C ASP A 49 -5.92 -2.68 43.48
N GLN A 50 -5.31 -3.04 44.62
CA GLN A 50 -5.43 -2.26 45.86
C GLN A 50 -4.56 -0.99 45.87
N LEU A 51 -3.55 -0.88 45.01
CA LEU A 51 -2.48 0.13 45.14
C LEU A 51 -2.17 0.91 43.84
N TYR A 52 -2.35 0.30 42.67
CA TYR A 52 -1.80 0.81 41.40
C TYR A 52 -2.72 0.63 40.17
N THR A 53 -3.74 -0.23 40.21
CA THR A 53 -4.69 -0.47 39.11
C THR A 53 -6.16 -0.25 39.52
N VAL A 54 -7.06 -0.14 38.55
CA VAL A 54 -8.51 0.07 38.79
C VAL A 54 -9.18 -1.30 38.96
N HIS A 55 -9.95 -1.47 40.05
CA HIS A 55 -10.65 -2.72 40.34
C HIS A 55 -11.60 -3.13 39.19
N GLY A 56 -11.36 -4.33 38.65
CA GLY A 56 -12.22 -4.99 37.67
C GLY A 56 -11.71 -4.94 36.23
N ASP A 57 -10.72 -4.11 35.92
CA ASP A 57 -10.16 -4.03 34.57
C ASP A 57 -9.22 -5.22 34.24
N PRO A 58 -9.16 -5.65 32.97
CA PRO A 58 -8.19 -6.66 32.54
C PRO A 58 -6.78 -6.09 32.62
N ILE A 59 -5.92 -6.66 33.48
CA ILE A 59 -4.49 -6.33 33.54
C ILE A 59 -3.86 -6.57 32.16
N THR A 60 -3.47 -5.48 31.51
CA THR A 60 -2.67 -5.51 30.27
C THR A 60 -1.19 -5.19 30.58
N PRO A 61 -0.26 -5.45 29.65
CA PRO A 61 1.14 -5.07 29.82
C PRO A 61 1.36 -3.57 30.05
N GLU A 62 0.49 -2.71 29.53
CA GLU A 62 0.50 -1.26 29.78
C GLU A 62 0.18 -0.95 31.25
N HIS A 63 -0.81 -1.64 31.85
CA HIS A 63 -1.13 -1.51 33.27
C HIS A 63 0.03 -1.96 34.15
N LEU A 64 0.70 -3.07 33.80
CA LEU A 64 1.90 -3.55 34.50
C LEU A 64 3.08 -2.58 34.37
N SER A 65 3.30 -2.03 33.17
CA SER A 65 4.32 -0.99 32.92
C SER A 65 4.06 0.25 33.79
N GLN A 66 2.80 0.71 33.86
CA GLN A 66 2.39 1.87 34.66
C GLN A 66 2.56 1.62 36.17
N ALA A 67 2.18 0.44 36.66
CA ALA A 67 2.38 0.04 38.06
C ALA A 67 3.89 0.04 38.42
N LEU A 68 4.74 -0.52 37.57
CA LEU A 68 6.20 -0.49 37.76
C LEU A 68 6.75 0.95 37.77
N PHE A 69 6.24 1.84 36.92
CA PHE A 69 6.62 3.25 36.99
C PHE A 69 6.25 3.88 38.33
N TYR A 70 5.04 3.68 38.86
CA TYR A 70 4.64 4.17 40.18
C TYR A 70 5.48 3.59 41.31
N ILE A 71 5.74 2.28 41.32
CA ILE A 71 6.61 1.62 42.30
C ILE A 71 8.02 2.23 42.28
N SER A 72 8.55 2.59 41.10
CA SER A 72 9.86 3.25 40.96
C SER A 72 9.95 4.64 41.62
N GLN A 73 8.81 5.30 41.86
CA GLN A 73 8.72 6.61 42.51
C GLN A 73 8.71 6.54 44.04
N SER A 74 8.58 5.35 44.62
CA SER A 74 8.58 5.17 46.07
C SER A 74 9.92 5.61 46.70
N LYS A 75 9.84 6.28 47.87
CA LYS A 75 11.01 6.84 48.57
C LYS A 75 11.97 5.77 49.12
N THR A 76 11.51 4.53 49.24
CA THR A 76 12.24 3.36 49.74
C THR A 76 13.17 2.74 48.69
N VAL A 77 12.94 3.00 47.40
CA VAL A 77 13.71 2.38 46.30
C VAL A 77 14.97 3.19 46.00
N ASN A 78 16.14 2.54 46.09
CA ASN A 78 17.44 3.14 45.73
C ASN A 78 17.58 3.40 44.22
N SER A 79 18.57 4.21 43.81
CA SER A 79 18.76 4.62 42.40
C SER A 79 19.00 3.46 41.42
N THR A 80 19.73 2.43 41.82
CA THR A 80 20.02 1.25 40.99
C THR A 80 18.76 0.42 40.77
N THR A 81 18.03 0.12 41.85
CA THR A 81 16.75 -0.60 41.80
C THR A 81 15.70 0.20 41.04
N ARG A 82 15.65 1.53 41.19
CA ARG A 82 14.76 2.42 40.41
C ARG A 82 15.02 2.33 38.91
N SER A 83 16.29 2.36 38.50
CA SER A 83 16.68 2.21 37.09
C SER A 83 16.35 0.82 36.55
N ALA A 84 16.53 -0.25 37.35
CA ALA A 84 16.15 -1.60 36.97
C ALA A 84 14.62 -1.74 36.77
N ILE A 85 13.82 -1.27 37.74
CA ILE A 85 12.34 -1.29 37.65
C ILE A 85 11.85 -0.53 36.41
N ARG A 86 12.41 0.66 36.13
CA ARG A 86 12.05 1.45 34.94
C ARG A 86 12.48 0.77 33.63
N ALA A 87 13.64 0.13 33.60
CA ALA A 87 14.07 -0.64 32.43
C ALA A 87 13.12 -1.80 32.13
N THR A 88 12.71 -2.55 33.17
CA THR A 88 11.69 -3.60 33.04
C THR A 88 10.35 -3.02 32.59
N ALA A 89 9.91 -1.89 33.14
CA ALA A 89 8.66 -1.24 32.72
C ALA A 89 8.65 -0.87 31.23
N TYR A 90 9.76 -0.38 30.68
CA TYR A 90 9.90 -0.12 29.24
C TYR A 90 9.85 -1.41 28.42
N LEU A 91 10.58 -2.45 28.82
CA LEU A 91 10.62 -3.73 28.10
C LEU A 91 9.27 -4.46 28.11
N VAL A 92 8.51 -4.42 29.22
CA VAL A 92 7.16 -4.99 29.29
C VAL A 92 6.21 -4.32 28.29
N ARG A 93 6.34 -3.00 28.08
CA ARG A 93 5.55 -2.26 27.09
C ARG A 93 6.01 -2.55 25.65
N ASP A 94 7.31 -2.67 25.43
CA ASP A 94 7.91 -2.91 24.12
C ASP A 94 7.61 -4.33 23.58
N LEU A 95 7.70 -5.34 24.44
CA LEU A 95 7.43 -6.75 24.10
C LEU A 95 5.93 -7.07 23.93
N ALA A 96 5.03 -6.23 24.43
CA ALA A 96 3.59 -6.40 24.29
C ALA A 96 3.07 -6.07 22.90
N ALA A 97 3.59 -4.99 22.29
CA ALA A 97 3.19 -4.51 20.97
C ALA A 97 3.33 -5.57 19.85
N PRO A 98 4.46 -6.30 19.68
CA PRO A 98 4.58 -7.31 18.64
C PRO A 98 3.67 -8.52 18.87
N ALA A 99 3.50 -9.00 20.11
CA ALA A 99 2.65 -10.15 20.41
C ALA A 99 1.16 -9.86 20.10
N ILE A 100 0.68 -8.64 20.41
CA ILE A 100 -0.67 -8.20 20.05
C ILE A 100 -0.80 -8.06 18.52
N ALA A 101 0.20 -7.48 17.85
CA ALA A 101 0.21 -7.33 16.40
C ALA A 101 0.19 -8.68 15.66
N GLU A 102 0.99 -9.66 16.08
CA GLU A 102 0.99 -11.02 15.52
C GLU A 102 -0.36 -11.71 15.70
N SER A 103 -0.97 -11.60 16.88
CA SER A 103 -2.31 -12.15 17.17
C SER A 103 -3.39 -11.55 16.26
N ILE A 104 -3.41 -10.21 16.12
CA ILE A 104 -4.33 -9.50 15.22
C ILE A 104 -4.09 -9.93 13.76
N THR A 105 -2.82 -9.96 13.32
CA THR A 105 -2.47 -10.31 11.94
C THR A 105 -2.93 -11.74 11.61
N LYS A 106 -2.68 -12.70 12.52
CA LYS A 106 -3.13 -14.09 12.37
C LYS A 106 -4.65 -14.22 12.33
N ALA A 107 -5.36 -13.49 13.18
CA ALA A 107 -6.83 -13.50 13.21
C ALA A 107 -7.45 -12.85 11.95
N VAL A 108 -6.84 -11.78 11.43
CA VAL A 108 -7.26 -11.12 10.19
C VAL A 108 -7.01 -12.02 8.98
N SER A 109 -5.81 -12.61 8.83
CA SER A 109 -5.51 -13.53 7.73
C SER A 109 -6.46 -14.74 7.72
N SER A 110 -6.68 -15.38 8.86
CA SER A 110 -7.59 -16.54 8.95
C SER A 110 -9.03 -16.21 8.57
N LYS A 111 -9.53 -15.01 8.90
CA LYS A 111 -10.86 -14.55 8.46
C LYS A 111 -10.88 -14.20 6.97
N LEU A 112 -9.81 -13.61 6.44
CA LEU A 112 -9.69 -13.26 5.04
C LEU A 112 -9.69 -14.52 4.16
N ASP A 113 -8.91 -15.54 4.51
CA ASP A 113 -8.86 -16.82 3.79
C ASP A 113 -10.25 -17.45 3.67
N ALA A 114 -10.99 -17.54 4.79
CA ALA A 114 -12.36 -18.05 4.81
C ALA A 114 -13.31 -17.19 3.94
N SER A 115 -13.25 -15.85 4.07
CA SER A 115 -14.12 -14.94 3.31
C SER A 115 -13.82 -14.96 1.81
N VAL A 116 -12.55 -15.06 1.42
CA VAL A 116 -12.11 -15.12 0.02
C VAL A 116 -12.54 -16.45 -0.61
N LEU A 117 -12.38 -17.57 0.09
CA LEU A 117 -12.86 -18.87 -0.38
C LEU A 117 -14.38 -18.89 -0.59
N ILE A 118 -15.16 -18.35 0.37
CA ILE A 118 -16.63 -18.27 0.27
C ILE A 118 -17.05 -17.35 -0.88
N ALA A 119 -16.42 -16.18 -1.03
CA ALA A 119 -16.78 -15.21 -2.06
C ALA A 119 -16.39 -15.67 -3.48
N ILE A 120 -15.20 -16.24 -3.67
CA ILE A 120 -14.66 -16.51 -5.02
C ILE A 120 -15.11 -17.87 -5.57
N SER A 121 -15.28 -18.91 -4.74
CA SER A 121 -15.63 -20.26 -5.22
C SER A 121 -16.89 -20.32 -6.10
N PRO A 122 -18.00 -19.60 -5.80
CA PRO A 122 -19.17 -19.56 -6.68
C PRO A 122 -18.90 -18.93 -8.06
N HIS A 123 -17.95 -18.00 -8.16
CA HIS A 123 -17.56 -17.40 -9.45
C HIS A 123 -16.70 -18.36 -10.27
N ILE A 124 -15.77 -19.09 -9.64
CA ILE A 124 -14.99 -20.14 -10.32
C ILE A 124 -15.92 -21.22 -10.90
N GLY A 125 -16.92 -21.67 -10.14
CA GLY A 125 -17.91 -22.64 -10.63
C GLY A 125 -18.72 -22.12 -11.84
N LYS A 126 -19.11 -20.84 -11.83
CA LYS A 126 -19.80 -20.20 -12.97
C LYS A 126 -18.91 -20.08 -14.20
N ILE A 127 -17.63 -19.74 -14.03
CA ILE A 127 -16.64 -19.66 -15.12
C ILE A 127 -16.46 -21.05 -15.74
N MET A 128 -16.27 -22.09 -14.92
CA MET A 128 -16.09 -23.47 -15.38
C MET A 128 -17.31 -23.98 -16.16
N SER A 129 -18.52 -23.80 -15.63
CA SER A 129 -19.76 -24.17 -16.34
C SER A 129 -20.00 -23.35 -17.62
N THR A 130 -19.44 -22.14 -17.72
CA THR A 130 -19.48 -21.34 -18.94
C THR A 130 -18.47 -21.85 -19.97
N ALA A 131 -17.29 -22.31 -19.52
CA ALA A 131 -16.29 -22.95 -20.39
C ALA A 131 -16.82 -24.26 -20.99
N GLU A 132 -17.44 -25.14 -20.19
CA GLU A 132 -18.09 -26.38 -20.65
C GLU A 132 -19.17 -26.09 -21.73
N LYS A 133 -19.96 -25.04 -21.53
CA LYS A 133 -20.98 -24.60 -22.52
C LYS A 133 -20.37 -24.03 -23.80
N LEU A 134 -19.21 -23.37 -23.70
CA LEU A 134 -18.50 -22.86 -24.85
C LEU A 134 -17.83 -23.98 -25.65
N GLU A 135 -17.28 -24.99 -24.96
CA GLU A 135 -16.71 -26.19 -25.58
C GLU A 135 -17.76 -26.98 -26.36
N THR A 136 -18.90 -27.29 -25.73
CA THR A 136 -20.03 -27.96 -26.42
C THR A 136 -20.63 -27.13 -27.56
N ALA A 137 -20.68 -25.80 -27.45
CA ALA A 137 -21.08 -24.93 -28.56
C ALA A 137 -20.06 -24.95 -29.72
N ASN A 138 -18.76 -25.05 -29.42
CA ASN A 138 -17.71 -25.17 -30.43
C ASN A 138 -17.77 -26.52 -31.17
N GLU A 139 -18.08 -27.63 -30.47
CA GLU A 139 -18.38 -28.93 -31.09
C GLU A 139 -19.60 -28.90 -32.01
N GLN A 140 -20.64 -28.13 -31.64
CA GLN A 140 -21.81 -27.93 -32.51
C GLN A 140 -21.46 -27.10 -33.77
N ILE A 141 -20.55 -26.12 -33.65
CA ILE A 141 -20.08 -25.33 -34.81
C ILE A 141 -19.19 -26.18 -35.74
N THR A 142 -18.32 -27.04 -35.21
CA THR A 142 -17.47 -27.93 -36.04
C THR A 142 -18.28 -29.01 -36.75
N THR A 143 -19.31 -29.57 -36.11
CA THR A 143 -20.23 -30.53 -36.76
C THR A 143 -21.08 -29.86 -37.85
N LEU A 144 -21.68 -28.70 -37.59
CA LEU A 144 -22.45 -27.95 -38.60
C LEU A 144 -21.59 -27.48 -39.79
N SER A 145 -20.36 -27.02 -39.55
CA SER A 145 -19.45 -26.62 -40.63
C SER A 145 -19.00 -27.80 -41.49
N ALA A 146 -18.80 -28.98 -40.90
CA ALA A 146 -18.55 -30.22 -41.65
C ALA A 146 -19.76 -30.65 -42.51
N GLU A 147 -20.99 -30.48 -42.01
CA GLU A 147 -22.21 -30.74 -42.80
C GLU A 147 -22.39 -29.73 -43.95
N ILE A 148 -22.10 -28.45 -43.72
CA ILE A 148 -22.11 -27.41 -44.76
C ILE A 148 -21.06 -27.73 -45.83
N ALA A 149 -19.83 -28.10 -45.45
CA ALA A 149 -18.79 -28.49 -46.39
C ALA A 149 -19.16 -29.74 -47.21
N LYS A 150 -19.87 -30.70 -46.60
CA LYS A 150 -20.36 -31.92 -47.27
C LYS A 150 -21.50 -31.65 -48.25
N ASN A 151 -22.36 -30.67 -47.95
CA ASN A 151 -23.47 -30.26 -48.83
C ASN A 151 -23.03 -29.29 -49.95
N ALA A 152 -21.89 -28.62 -49.81
CA ALA A 152 -21.30 -27.72 -50.80
C ALA A 152 -20.54 -28.46 -51.92
N GLY A 153 -21.18 -29.45 -52.53
CA GLY A 153 -20.63 -30.19 -53.67
C GLY A 153 -20.57 -29.33 -54.95
N THR A 154 -19.38 -29.29 -55.57
CA THR A 154 -19.08 -28.75 -56.92
C THR A 154 -19.17 -27.23 -57.14
N HIS A 155 -18.05 -26.53 -56.95
CA HIS A 155 -17.41 -25.76 -58.04
C HIS A 155 -15.94 -25.43 -57.69
N ASP A 156 -15.02 -25.62 -58.64
CA ASP A 156 -13.58 -25.34 -58.46
C ASP A 156 -13.25 -23.85 -58.30
N THR A 157 -12.24 -23.50 -57.50
CA THR A 157 -11.00 -22.80 -57.94
C THR A 157 -10.10 -22.39 -56.75
N THR A 158 -8.91 -23.01 -56.70
CA THR A 158 -7.58 -22.48 -56.31
C THR A 158 -7.41 -21.50 -55.11
N ALA A 159 -6.90 -22.08 -54.01
CA ALA A 159 -5.82 -21.62 -53.12
C ALA A 159 -5.57 -20.11 -52.83
N GLY A 160 -5.50 -19.78 -51.52
CA GLY A 160 -5.02 -18.47 -51.03
C GLY A 160 -4.99 -18.37 -49.50
N ASP A 161 -4.20 -19.23 -48.83
CA ASP A 161 -4.05 -19.20 -47.37
C ASP A 161 -3.26 -17.95 -46.92
N THR A 162 -3.78 -17.18 -45.96
CA THR A 162 -2.99 -16.14 -45.26
C THR A 162 -3.51 -15.95 -43.85
N SER A 163 -2.90 -16.66 -42.90
CA SER A 163 -3.12 -16.46 -41.47
C SER A 163 -2.46 -15.16 -41.01
N LEU A 164 -3.19 -14.30 -40.30
CA LEU A 164 -2.65 -13.05 -39.73
C LEU A 164 -2.07 -13.33 -38.34
N GLU A 165 -0.78 -13.69 -38.31
CA GLU A 165 -0.03 -13.87 -37.07
C GLU A 165 0.37 -12.51 -36.46
N LEU A 166 0.12 -12.34 -35.16
CA LEU A 166 0.44 -11.11 -34.41
C LEU A 166 1.96 -11.00 -34.20
N LEU A 167 2.61 -10.12 -34.96
CA LEU A 167 4.04 -9.83 -34.85
C LEU A 167 4.40 -9.12 -33.53
N GLU A 168 4.84 -9.88 -32.52
CA GLU A 168 5.67 -9.35 -31.44
C GLU A 168 7.04 -8.92 -32.00
N ALA A 169 7.19 -7.63 -32.25
CA ALA A 169 8.44 -7.06 -32.74
C ALA A 169 9.55 -7.11 -31.67
N THR A 170 10.38 -8.16 -31.73
CA THR A 170 11.64 -8.25 -30.98
C THR A 170 12.66 -7.27 -31.56
N TYR A 171 12.81 -6.11 -30.92
CA TYR A 171 13.82 -5.11 -31.29
C TYR A 171 15.24 -5.65 -31.03
N THR A 172 15.97 -5.95 -32.10
CA THR A 172 17.41 -6.21 -32.04
C THR A 172 18.16 -4.94 -31.67
N ALA A 173 19.05 -5.04 -30.68
CA ALA A 173 19.75 -3.88 -30.12
C ALA A 173 20.84 -3.34 -31.07
N ASN A 174 20.75 -2.06 -31.40
CA ASN A 174 21.79 -1.34 -32.15
C ASN A 174 22.92 -0.90 -31.18
N PRO A 175 24.20 -1.27 -31.41
CA PRO A 175 25.28 -1.07 -30.45
C PRO A 175 25.70 0.39 -30.17
N ASN A 176 25.13 1.38 -30.88
CA ASN A 176 25.53 2.79 -30.79
C ASN A 176 24.59 3.71 -29.96
N GLN A 177 23.70 3.18 -29.12
CA GLN A 177 22.87 4.02 -28.25
C GLN A 177 23.52 4.37 -26.90
N ILE A 178 23.62 5.68 -26.65
CA ILE A 178 24.01 6.28 -25.37
C ILE A 178 23.07 5.76 -24.26
N PRO A 179 23.57 5.42 -23.05
CA PRO A 179 22.72 4.88 -21.99
C PRO A 179 21.65 5.87 -21.49
N LEU A 180 20.44 5.79 -22.05
CA LEU A 180 19.25 6.33 -21.38
C LEU A 180 19.06 5.57 -20.07
N GLY A 181 18.85 6.31 -18.98
CA GLY A 181 18.68 5.73 -17.64
C GLY A 181 17.59 4.66 -17.62
N LYS A 182 17.81 3.61 -16.81
CA LYS A 182 17.01 2.38 -16.73
C LYS A 182 15.52 2.65 -16.95
N ARG A 183 15.02 2.23 -18.13
CA ARG A 183 13.59 2.34 -18.48
C ARG A 183 12.79 1.64 -17.38
N PRO A 184 11.81 2.30 -16.73
CA PRO A 184 11.00 1.67 -15.69
C PRO A 184 10.37 0.39 -16.25
N THR A 185 10.41 -0.70 -15.47
CA THR A 185 9.73 -1.94 -15.86
C THR A 185 8.23 -1.68 -16.05
N GLN A 186 7.57 -2.50 -16.88
CA GLN A 186 6.13 -2.35 -17.12
C GLN A 186 5.33 -2.41 -15.81
N GLU A 187 5.76 -3.21 -14.84
CA GLU A 187 5.21 -3.29 -13.49
C GLU A 187 5.41 -1.99 -12.70
N HIS A 188 6.60 -1.39 -12.74
CA HIS A 188 6.86 -0.10 -12.10
C HIS A 188 6.01 1.02 -12.73
N ALA A 189 5.84 1.00 -14.06
CA ALA A 189 4.95 1.93 -14.75
C ALA A 189 3.47 1.74 -14.32
N LYS A 190 2.99 0.49 -14.23
CA LYS A 190 1.64 0.13 -13.74
C LYS A 190 1.43 0.54 -12.27
N ALA A 191 2.37 0.26 -11.38
CA ALA A 191 2.30 0.64 -9.96
C ALA A 191 2.21 2.17 -9.79
N HIS A 192 3.04 2.92 -10.51
CA HIS A 192 2.96 4.39 -10.51
C HIS A 192 1.68 4.92 -11.17
N ALA A 193 1.08 4.24 -12.14
CA ALA A 193 -0.24 4.59 -12.66
C ALA A 193 -1.32 4.42 -11.58
N ALA A 194 -1.40 3.24 -10.96
CA ALA A 194 -2.39 2.93 -9.91
C ALA A 194 -2.33 3.88 -8.70
N ILE A 195 -1.14 4.41 -8.34
CA ILE A 195 -1.02 5.48 -7.33
C ILE A 195 -1.60 6.79 -7.85
N ARG A 196 -1.28 7.19 -9.09
CA ARG A 196 -1.77 8.44 -9.71
C ARG A 196 -3.28 8.44 -9.96
N ASP A 197 -3.87 7.28 -10.20
CA ASP A 197 -5.32 7.15 -10.43
C ASP A 197 -6.15 7.39 -9.17
N ARG A 198 -5.53 7.23 -7.99
CA ARG A 198 -6.09 7.57 -6.66
C ARG A 198 -5.88 9.05 -6.28
N GLN A 199 -5.23 9.84 -7.14
CA GLN A 199 -4.89 11.22 -6.83
C GLN A 199 -5.85 12.24 -7.45
N ILE A 200 -6.05 13.34 -6.71
CA ILE A 200 -6.74 14.54 -7.16
C ILE A 200 -5.79 15.72 -6.97
N LEU A 201 -5.54 16.49 -8.04
CA LEU A 201 -4.82 17.75 -7.94
C LEU A 201 -5.84 18.89 -7.85
N ILE A 202 -5.78 19.63 -6.75
CA ILE A 202 -6.53 20.86 -6.53
C ILE A 202 -5.58 22.03 -6.82
N ASP A 203 -6.07 23.03 -7.54
CA ASP A 203 -5.38 24.27 -7.85
C ASP A 203 -6.22 25.42 -7.26
N PRO A 204 -5.91 25.86 -6.03
CA PRO A 204 -6.53 27.03 -5.43
C PRO A 204 -5.85 28.30 -5.97
N ASP A 205 -6.64 29.35 -6.17
CA ASP A 205 -6.09 30.66 -6.54
C ASP A 205 -5.20 31.27 -5.43
N ARG A 206 -4.36 32.24 -5.79
CA ARG A 206 -3.34 32.84 -4.91
C ARG A 206 -3.93 33.45 -3.65
N ASP A 207 -5.12 34.03 -3.77
CA ASP A 207 -5.83 34.72 -2.69
C ASP A 207 -6.81 33.78 -1.94
N HIS A 208 -6.67 32.46 -2.08
CA HIS A 208 -7.54 31.50 -1.40
C HIS A 208 -7.44 31.66 0.15
N PRO A 209 -8.58 31.80 0.87
CA PRO A 209 -8.56 32.12 2.30
C PRO A 209 -7.90 31.04 3.17
N ILE A 210 -7.92 29.77 2.73
CA ILE A 210 -7.45 28.62 3.52
C ILE A 210 -6.20 27.93 2.92
N PHE A 211 -5.89 28.12 1.64
CA PHE A 211 -4.80 27.41 0.94
C PHE A 211 -3.59 28.33 0.64
N ASN A 212 -3.35 29.27 1.55
CA ASN A 212 -2.25 30.23 1.53
C ASN A 212 -1.10 29.80 2.47
N ASP A 213 -0.02 30.60 2.51
CA ASP A 213 1.17 30.32 3.33
C ASP A 213 1.02 30.65 4.83
N SER A 214 -0.02 31.41 5.22
CA SER A 214 -0.27 31.81 6.60
C SER A 214 -1.22 30.87 7.36
N THR A 215 -2.00 30.05 6.66
CA THR A 215 -2.99 29.15 7.27
C THR A 215 -2.34 27.87 7.79
N LYS A 216 -2.80 27.41 8.97
CA LYS A 216 -2.35 26.15 9.58
C LYS A 216 -2.74 24.94 8.72
N ARG A 217 -1.85 23.95 8.64
CA ARG A 217 -2.06 22.72 7.84
C ARG A 217 -3.31 21.97 8.30
N GLU A 218 -3.59 21.98 9.59
CA GLU A 218 -4.69 21.29 10.24
C GLU A 218 -6.04 21.83 9.73
N THR A 219 -6.18 23.16 9.62
CA THR A 219 -7.37 23.82 9.06
C THR A 219 -7.63 23.43 7.61
N ALA A 220 -6.58 23.30 6.80
CA ALA A 220 -6.69 22.83 5.42
C ALA A 220 -7.10 21.34 5.34
N ILE A 221 -6.55 20.49 6.23
CA ILE A 221 -6.95 19.08 6.35
C ILE A 221 -8.44 18.96 6.70
N ASP A 222 -8.91 19.72 7.69
CA ASP A 222 -10.29 19.61 8.17
C ASP A 222 -11.30 20.16 7.16
N LEU A 223 -10.96 21.21 6.40
CA LEU A 223 -11.76 21.66 5.26
C LEU A 223 -11.87 20.57 4.17
N ILE A 224 -10.76 19.91 3.84
CA ILE A 224 -10.75 18.83 2.84
C ILE A 224 -11.61 17.65 3.31
N LYS A 225 -11.59 17.30 4.61
CA LYS A 225 -12.49 16.28 5.17
C LYS A 225 -13.96 16.68 5.03
N GLN A 226 -14.32 17.91 5.37
CA GLN A 226 -15.70 18.42 5.21
C GLN A 226 -16.15 18.42 3.75
N ALA A 227 -15.26 18.73 2.81
CA ALA A 227 -15.54 18.67 1.38
C ALA A 227 -15.71 17.23 0.87
N ILE A 228 -14.97 16.26 1.43
CA ILE A 228 -15.17 14.82 1.18
C ILE A 228 -16.53 14.36 1.72
N GLU A 229 -16.84 14.67 2.98
CA GLU A 229 -18.08 14.27 3.67
C GLU A 229 -19.33 14.81 2.95
N ALA A 230 -19.28 16.01 2.39
CA ALA A 230 -20.38 16.58 1.59
C ALA A 230 -20.62 15.89 0.24
N VAL A 231 -19.65 15.12 -0.25
CA VAL A 231 -19.70 14.36 -1.52
C VAL A 231 -19.93 12.87 -1.27
N ASP A 232 -19.71 12.43 -0.04
CA ASP A 232 -20.04 11.10 0.44
C ASP A 232 -21.57 10.90 0.41
N ARG A 233 -21.99 9.73 -0.06
CA ARG A 233 -23.40 9.36 -0.26
C ARG A 233 -23.54 7.87 -0.05
N VAL A 234 -24.72 7.44 0.40
CA VAL A 234 -25.02 6.02 0.66
C VAL A 234 -24.77 5.12 -0.56
N ASP A 235 -24.97 5.63 -1.78
CA ASP A 235 -24.71 4.92 -3.05
C ASP A 235 -23.30 5.19 -3.64
N GLY A 236 -22.41 5.83 -2.88
CA GLY A 236 -21.04 6.16 -3.28
C GLY A 236 -20.02 5.09 -2.90
N PRO A 237 -18.81 5.11 -3.50
CA PRO A 237 -17.69 4.32 -3.00
C PRO A 237 -17.21 4.92 -1.67
N GLU A 238 -16.68 4.09 -0.77
CA GLU A 238 -16.05 4.57 0.47
C GLU A 238 -14.90 5.56 0.14
N ILE A 239 -14.99 6.80 0.62
CA ILE A 239 -14.00 7.86 0.38
C ILE A 239 -13.17 8.10 1.64
N GLN A 240 -11.90 7.64 1.64
CA GLN A 240 -10.97 7.97 2.72
C GLN A 240 -9.75 8.74 2.18
N LEU A 241 -9.37 9.79 2.89
CA LEU A 241 -8.18 10.59 2.60
C LEU A 241 -6.93 9.93 3.20
N LYS A 242 -5.99 9.48 2.34
CA LYS A 242 -4.73 8.85 2.75
C LYS A 242 -3.61 9.86 2.95
N SER A 243 -3.46 10.82 2.05
CA SER A 243 -2.39 11.81 2.13
C SER A 243 -2.79 13.16 1.52
N ILE A 244 -2.14 14.23 2.00
CA ILE A 244 -2.21 15.58 1.45
C ILE A 244 -0.79 16.10 1.29
N ALA A 245 -0.45 16.54 0.09
CA ALA A 245 0.84 17.17 -0.21
C ALA A 245 0.63 18.52 -0.90
N ARG A 246 1.11 19.61 -0.28
CA ARG A 246 1.13 20.94 -0.91
C ARG A 246 2.36 21.05 -1.81
N LEU A 247 2.14 21.45 -3.05
CA LEU A 247 3.15 21.59 -4.09
C LEU A 247 3.74 23.01 -4.10
N ARG A 248 4.90 23.18 -4.75
CA ARG A 248 5.61 24.48 -4.85
C ARG A 248 4.85 25.56 -5.65
N ASN A 249 3.84 25.16 -6.41
CA ASN A 249 2.97 26.04 -7.19
C ASN A 249 1.61 26.30 -6.51
N ASN A 250 1.56 26.21 -5.17
CA ASN A 250 0.38 26.28 -4.31
C ASN A 250 -0.70 25.20 -4.52
N GLY A 251 -0.66 24.42 -5.60
CA GLY A 251 -1.52 23.27 -5.81
C GLY A 251 -1.46 22.25 -4.67
N VAL A 252 -2.59 21.64 -4.34
CA VAL A 252 -2.73 20.65 -3.27
C VAL A 252 -3.06 19.30 -3.90
N LEU A 253 -2.16 18.33 -3.72
CA LEU A 253 -2.34 16.96 -4.17
C LEU A 253 -2.97 16.14 -3.04
N LEU A 254 -4.13 15.56 -3.30
CA LEU A 254 -4.79 14.59 -2.42
C LEU A 254 -4.55 13.17 -2.94
N GLU A 255 -4.35 12.21 -2.04
CA GLU A 255 -4.41 10.79 -2.34
C GLU A 255 -5.52 10.13 -1.54
N LEU A 256 -6.34 9.32 -2.22
CA LEU A 256 -7.49 8.63 -1.64
C LEU A 256 -7.24 7.12 -1.50
N ASN A 257 -8.12 6.45 -0.76
CA ASN A 257 -8.08 5.00 -0.60
C ASN A 257 -8.14 4.21 -1.92
N SER A 258 -9.01 4.63 -2.85
CA SER A 258 -9.30 3.92 -4.10
C SER A 258 -9.34 4.85 -5.34
N GLN A 259 -9.21 4.26 -6.52
CA GLN A 259 -9.40 4.97 -7.80
C GLN A 259 -10.86 5.38 -8.01
N GLU A 260 -11.79 4.56 -7.52
CA GLU A 260 -13.23 4.82 -7.59
C GLU A 260 -13.62 6.05 -6.79
N ALA A 261 -13.06 6.25 -5.60
CA ALA A 261 -13.22 7.47 -4.80
C ALA A 261 -12.69 8.72 -5.53
N ALA A 262 -11.52 8.61 -6.18
CA ALA A 262 -10.95 9.70 -6.96
C ALA A 262 -11.77 10.02 -8.23
N ALA A 263 -12.31 9.01 -8.89
CA ALA A 263 -13.22 9.16 -10.01
C ALA A 263 -14.57 9.73 -9.58
N TRP A 264 -15.08 9.33 -8.41
CA TRP A 264 -16.34 9.78 -7.83
C TRP A 264 -16.35 11.29 -7.59
N ILE A 265 -15.31 11.84 -6.95
CA ILE A 265 -15.18 13.29 -6.74
C ILE A 265 -15.01 14.04 -8.07
N LYS A 266 -14.42 13.43 -9.11
CA LYS A 266 -14.26 14.05 -10.44
C LYS A 266 -15.55 14.10 -11.26
N LYS A 267 -16.59 13.30 -10.95
CA LYS A 267 -17.90 13.36 -11.64
C LYS A 267 -18.53 14.74 -11.47
N VAL A 268 -19.11 15.31 -12.53
CA VAL A 268 -19.63 16.69 -12.59
C VAL A 268 -20.43 17.15 -11.35
N PRO A 269 -21.49 16.46 -10.87
CA PRO A 269 -22.25 16.93 -9.70
C PRO A 269 -21.43 16.91 -8.42
N ASN A 270 -20.60 15.89 -8.25
CA ASN A 270 -19.75 15.70 -7.07
C ASN A 270 -18.59 16.70 -7.04
N ARG A 271 -18.00 16.97 -8.22
CA ARG A 271 -16.95 17.97 -8.44
C ARG A 271 -17.44 19.38 -8.06
N ALA A 272 -18.67 19.71 -8.42
CA ALA A 272 -19.29 20.98 -8.04
C ALA A 272 -19.46 21.08 -6.52
N THR A 273 -20.10 20.10 -5.87
CA THR A 273 -20.28 20.06 -4.42
C THR A 273 -18.95 20.09 -3.64
N PHE A 274 -17.94 19.35 -4.13
CA PHE A 274 -16.60 19.34 -3.55
C PHE A 274 -15.95 20.73 -3.56
N LEU A 275 -15.95 21.38 -4.73
CA LEU A 275 -15.32 22.70 -4.91
C LEU A 275 -16.06 23.80 -4.16
N GLU A 276 -17.40 23.74 -4.12
CA GLU A 276 -18.23 24.66 -3.33
C GLU A 276 -17.88 24.61 -1.84
N LYS A 277 -17.62 23.42 -1.29
CA LYS A 277 -17.22 23.24 0.12
C LYS A 277 -15.79 23.67 0.43
N LEU A 278 -14.87 23.55 -0.52
CA LEU A 278 -13.54 24.14 -0.38
C LEU A 278 -13.60 25.68 -0.44
N GLY A 279 -14.56 26.21 -1.17
CA GLY A 279 -14.74 27.65 -1.36
C GLY A 279 -13.64 28.27 -2.24
N GLY A 280 -13.68 29.61 -2.31
CA GLY A 280 -12.78 30.41 -3.14
C GLY A 280 -12.81 30.05 -4.62
N THR A 281 -11.86 30.61 -5.38
CA THR A 281 -11.63 30.22 -6.78
C THR A 281 -10.75 28.98 -6.79
N THR A 282 -11.35 27.81 -6.55
CA THR A 282 -10.65 26.53 -6.48
C THR A 282 -11.05 25.63 -7.66
N THR A 283 -10.07 25.00 -8.32
CA THR A 283 -10.33 24.08 -9.43
C THR A 283 -9.68 22.71 -9.21
N ILE A 284 -10.31 21.64 -9.69
CA ILE A 284 -9.64 20.35 -9.86
C ILE A 284 -8.94 20.36 -11.23
N LYS A 285 -7.63 20.13 -11.24
CA LYS A 285 -6.84 20.02 -12.47
C LYS A 285 -6.86 18.58 -12.98
N ASP A 286 -7.38 18.43 -14.20
CA ASP A 286 -7.32 17.18 -14.93
C ASP A 286 -5.88 16.87 -15.38
N ARG A 287 -5.48 15.60 -15.27
CA ARG A 287 -4.08 15.19 -15.41
C ARG A 287 -3.74 14.90 -16.87
N MET A 288 -3.06 15.86 -17.51
CA MET A 288 -2.57 15.71 -18.88
C MET A 288 -1.29 14.86 -18.91
N TYR A 289 -1.13 14.04 -19.95
CA TYR A 289 0.04 13.19 -20.18
C TYR A 289 0.66 13.54 -21.54
N SER A 290 1.99 13.72 -21.58
CA SER A 290 2.72 13.89 -22.84
C SER A 290 2.94 12.54 -23.51
N VAL A 291 2.25 12.29 -24.62
CA VAL A 291 2.43 11.10 -25.46
C VAL A 291 3.31 11.45 -26.67
N VAL A 292 4.21 10.55 -27.05
CA VAL A 292 4.99 10.66 -28.29
C VAL A 292 4.35 9.77 -29.34
N ILE A 293 3.77 10.39 -30.38
CA ILE A 293 3.16 9.69 -31.51
C ILE A 293 4.20 9.58 -32.63
N PRO A 294 4.64 8.37 -33.02
CA PRO A 294 5.52 8.18 -34.18
C PRO A 294 4.72 8.27 -35.49
N PHE A 295 5.42 8.50 -36.61
CA PHE A 295 4.88 8.45 -37.97
C PHE A 295 3.70 9.41 -38.31
N LEU A 296 3.46 10.45 -37.51
CA LEU A 296 2.54 11.52 -37.90
C LEU A 296 3.04 12.22 -39.18
N SER A 297 2.17 12.35 -40.18
CA SER A 297 2.50 12.94 -41.48
C SER A 297 2.94 14.39 -41.34
N THR A 298 4.03 14.79 -42.02
CA THR A 298 4.49 16.19 -42.03
C THR A 298 3.58 17.12 -42.82
N VAL A 299 2.56 16.58 -43.51
CA VAL A 299 1.50 17.33 -44.19
C VAL A 299 0.38 17.71 -43.21
N THR A 300 0.32 17.10 -42.02
CA THR A 300 -0.67 17.41 -40.99
C THR A 300 -0.40 18.80 -40.40
N ASP A 301 -1.31 19.74 -40.67
CA ASP A 301 -1.30 21.09 -40.09
C ASP A 301 -1.75 21.04 -38.62
N LEU A 302 -0.81 21.32 -37.72
CA LEU A 302 -1.04 21.35 -36.27
C LEU A 302 -1.52 22.71 -35.75
N ASP A 303 -1.43 23.77 -36.57
CA ASP A 303 -1.86 25.12 -36.21
C ASP A 303 -3.35 25.34 -36.55
N ARG A 304 -3.92 24.51 -37.44
CA ARG A 304 -5.36 24.43 -37.69
C ARG A 304 -6.13 23.92 -36.45
N PRO A 305 -7.13 24.68 -35.93
CA PRO A 305 -7.80 24.36 -34.66
C PRO A 305 -8.58 23.05 -34.69
N ASP A 306 -9.13 22.68 -35.85
CA ASP A 306 -9.99 21.51 -36.01
C ASP A 306 -9.21 20.20 -36.07
N THR A 307 -7.93 20.22 -36.44
CA THR A 307 -7.08 19.01 -36.60
C THR A 307 -7.08 18.15 -35.34
N LEU A 308 -7.08 18.75 -34.15
CA LEU A 308 -7.15 17.99 -32.89
C LEU A 308 -8.48 17.26 -32.70
N ARG A 309 -9.59 17.85 -33.17
CA ARG A 309 -10.95 17.31 -33.02
C ARG A 309 -11.22 16.23 -34.08
N GLU A 310 -10.69 16.42 -35.28
CA GLU A 310 -10.62 15.39 -36.33
C GLU A 310 -9.82 14.18 -35.83
N MET A 311 -8.59 14.39 -35.34
CA MET A 311 -7.76 13.30 -34.79
C MET A 311 -8.43 12.55 -33.63
N GLU A 312 -9.12 13.25 -32.72
CA GLU A 312 -9.91 12.60 -31.67
C GLU A 312 -11.03 11.73 -32.24
N THR A 313 -11.79 12.27 -33.20
CA THR A 313 -12.94 11.60 -33.82
C THR A 313 -12.50 10.36 -34.61
N GLU A 314 -11.48 10.49 -35.46
CA GLU A 314 -10.92 9.39 -36.26
C GLU A 314 -10.35 8.25 -35.39
N ASN A 315 -9.83 8.56 -34.20
CA ASN A 315 -9.23 7.59 -33.29
C ASN A 315 -10.19 7.12 -32.17
N ASN A 316 -11.49 7.48 -32.23
CA ASN A 316 -12.50 7.16 -31.22
C ASN A 316 -12.13 7.62 -29.79
N ILE A 317 -11.46 8.77 -29.68
CA ILE A 317 -11.05 9.39 -28.42
C ILE A 317 -12.11 10.45 -28.03
N PRO A 318 -12.51 10.58 -26.75
CA PRO A 318 -13.47 11.60 -26.33
C PRO A 318 -13.04 13.02 -26.69
N THR A 319 -13.97 13.83 -27.20
CA THR A 319 -13.70 15.22 -27.58
C THR A 319 -13.14 16.03 -26.40
N GLY A 320 -12.01 16.70 -26.60
CA GLY A 320 -11.33 17.50 -25.58
C GLY A 320 -10.19 16.78 -24.85
N SER A 321 -9.92 15.50 -25.15
CA SER A 321 -8.83 14.71 -24.56
C SER A 321 -7.44 15.21 -24.95
N ILE A 322 -7.27 15.72 -26.17
CA ILE A 322 -6.04 16.36 -26.65
C ILE A 322 -6.12 17.86 -26.36
N SER A 323 -5.34 18.29 -25.38
CA SER A 323 -5.21 19.68 -24.96
C SER A 323 -4.20 20.47 -25.79
N GLN A 324 -3.08 19.84 -26.18
CA GLN A 324 -2.04 20.44 -27.01
C GLN A 324 -1.28 19.34 -27.76
N ILE A 325 -0.91 19.64 -29.00
CA ILE A 325 0.06 18.89 -29.80
C ILE A 325 1.23 19.80 -30.20
N LYS A 326 2.41 19.24 -30.43
CA LYS A 326 3.56 19.96 -31.01
C LYS A 326 4.55 19.00 -31.65
N TRP A 327 5.27 19.47 -32.66
CA TRP A 327 6.41 18.76 -33.22
C TRP A 327 7.58 18.68 -32.21
N ILE A 328 8.14 17.49 -32.01
CA ILE A 328 9.38 17.30 -31.22
C ILE A 328 10.58 17.93 -31.94
N LYS A 329 10.65 17.73 -33.26
CA LYS A 329 11.54 18.46 -34.17
C LYS A 329 10.68 19.02 -35.29
N ASP A 330 10.66 20.35 -35.40
CA ASP A 330 10.00 21.12 -36.46
C ASP A 330 10.29 20.52 -37.85
N PRO A 331 9.27 20.15 -38.66
CA PRO A 331 9.45 19.56 -39.99
C PRO A 331 10.29 20.43 -40.92
N THR A 332 10.15 21.76 -40.85
CA THR A 332 10.88 22.71 -41.69
C THR A 332 12.37 22.75 -41.39
N LYS A 333 12.79 22.25 -40.22
CA LYS A 333 14.18 22.19 -39.75
C LYS A 333 14.76 20.77 -39.82
N ARG A 334 14.17 19.91 -40.67
CA ARG A 334 14.65 18.54 -40.99
C ARG A 334 15.28 18.46 -42.39
N SER A 335 16.14 19.41 -42.73
CA SER A 335 17.18 19.23 -43.75
C SER A 335 18.35 18.46 -43.15
#